data_AF-A4BN83-F1
#
_entry.id   AF-A4BN83-F1
#
_cell.length_a   1.000
_cell.length_b   1.000
_cell.length_c   1.000
_cell.angle_alpha   90.00
_cell.angle_beta   90.00
_cell.angle_gamma   90.00
#
_symmetry.space_group_name_H-M   'P 1'
#
loop_
_entity.id
_entity.type
_entity.pdbx_description
1 polymer ?
#
loop_
_entity_poly.entity_id
_entity_poly.type
_entity_poly.pdbx_seq_one_letter_code
_entity_poly.pdbx_strand_id
1 'polypeptide(L)'
;MALEPETPQRRVEYTCPMHPEVVQDQPGDCPKCGMALEPRTASAAEGPSAEFVAFTRRLWVAVPPTAVLLLITMSDMLPGVHFQRWLGTAYG
;
A
#
# COMPACT_ATOMS: atom_id res chain seq x y z
N MET A 1 -40.25 12.99 -16.29
CA MET A 1 -38.91 12.98 -16.91
C MET A 1 -37.93 12.75 -15.79
N ALA A 2 -37.63 11.48 -15.52
CA ALA A 2 -36.67 11.09 -14.50
C ALA A 2 -35.27 11.50 -14.99
N LEU A 3 -34.55 12.25 -14.18
CA LEU A 3 -33.12 12.46 -14.37
C LEU A 3 -32.44 11.18 -13.85
N GLU A 4 -32.13 10.26 -14.75
CA GLU A 4 -31.21 9.16 -14.45
C GLU A 4 -29.82 9.76 -14.15
N PRO A 5 -29.18 9.40 -13.02
CA PRO A 5 -27.82 9.84 -12.76
C PRO A 5 -26.89 9.16 -13.76
N GLU A 6 -26.27 9.96 -14.63
CA GLU A 6 -25.15 9.52 -15.47
C GLU A 6 -24.05 8.99 -14.56
N THR A 7 -23.99 7.67 -14.45
CA THR A 7 -22.94 6.98 -13.71
C THR A 7 -21.65 7.32 -14.45
N PRO A 8 -20.61 7.85 -13.79
CA PRO A 8 -19.35 8.12 -14.47
C PRO A 8 -18.83 6.76 -14.93
N GLN A 9 -18.98 6.46 -16.22
CA GLN A 9 -18.42 5.29 -16.87
C GLN A 9 -16.90 5.44 -16.79
N ARG A 10 -16.30 5.05 -15.67
CA ARG A 10 -14.86 4.92 -15.54
C ARG A 10 -14.47 3.84 -16.54
N ARG A 11 -13.97 4.27 -17.70
CA ARG A 11 -13.33 3.39 -18.67
C ARG A 11 -12.24 2.64 -17.92
N VAL A 12 -12.44 1.33 -17.75
CA VAL A 12 -11.47 0.45 -17.08
C VAL A 12 -10.39 0.14 -18.10
N GLU A 13 -9.20 0.68 -17.88
CA GLU A 13 -8.02 0.31 -18.66
C GLU A 13 -7.52 -1.05 -18.18
N TYR A 14 -7.12 -1.92 -19.10
CA TYR A 14 -6.55 -3.23 -18.87
C TYR A 14 -5.09 -3.23 -19.30
N THR A 15 -4.22 -3.88 -18.53
CA THR A 15 -2.77 -3.95 -18.75
C THR A 15 -2.27 -5.37 -18.62
N CYS A 16 -1.21 -5.72 -19.35
CA CYS A 16 -0.54 -7.01 -19.18
C CYS A 16 0.46 -6.94 -18.01
N PRO A 17 0.49 -7.91 -17.07
CA PRO A 17 1.43 -7.89 -15.94
C PRO A 17 2.90 -8.03 -16.38
N MET A 18 3.15 -8.63 -17.54
CA MET A 18 4.50 -8.83 -18.09
C MET A 18 4.95 -7.72 -19.06
N HIS A 19 3.99 -6.99 -19.64
CA HIS A 19 4.23 -5.97 -20.67
C HIS A 19 3.41 -4.72 -20.33
N PRO A 20 3.87 -3.89 -19.37
CA PRO A 20 3.11 -2.73 -18.87
C PRO A 20 2.85 -1.65 -19.94
N GLU A 21 3.55 -1.69 -21.07
CA GLU A 21 3.30 -0.85 -22.24
C GLU A 21 2.06 -1.27 -23.05
N VAL A 22 1.52 -2.46 -22.82
CA VAL A 22 0.28 -2.94 -23.45
C VAL A 22 -0.89 -2.51 -22.58
N VAL A 23 -1.56 -1.42 -22.98
CA VAL A 23 -2.79 -0.92 -22.36
C VAL A 23 -3.94 -1.04 -23.37
N GLN A 24 -5.05 -1.64 -22.95
CA GLN A 24 -6.25 -1.81 -23.76
C GLN A 24 -7.50 -1.39 -22.99
N ASP A 25 -8.52 -0.90 -23.70
CA ASP A 25 -9.80 -0.52 -23.09
C ASP A 25 -10.74 -1.70 -22.84
N GLN A 26 -10.35 -2.91 -23.23
CA GLN A 26 -11.19 -4.11 -23.20
C GLN A 26 -10.41 -5.29 -22.60
N PRO A 27 -11.11 -6.23 -21.94
CA PRO A 27 -10.51 -7.48 -21.51
C PRO A 27 -10.14 -8.34 -22.72
N GLY A 28 -9.06 -9.10 -22.60
CA GLY A 28 -8.58 -9.98 -23.66
C GLY A 28 -7.17 -10.49 -23.39
N ASP A 29 -6.54 -11.06 -24.41
CA ASP A 29 -5.18 -11.59 -24.33
C ASP A 29 -4.16 -10.57 -24.84
N CYS A 30 -3.00 -10.54 -24.18
CA CYS A 30 -1.89 -9.69 -24.56
C CYS A 30 -1.30 -10.14 -25.93
N PRO A 31 -1.20 -9.25 -26.92
CA PRO A 31 -0.69 -9.60 -28.26
C PRO A 31 0.81 -9.95 -28.28
N LYS A 32 1.54 -9.65 -27.19
CA LYS A 32 2.98 -9.95 -27.07
C LYS A 32 3.27 -11.32 -26.48
N CYS A 33 2.50 -11.75 -25.48
CA CYS A 33 2.78 -12.97 -24.72
C CYS A 33 1.59 -13.92 -24.54
N GLY A 34 0.40 -13.55 -25.01
CA GLY A 34 -0.81 -14.38 -24.93
C GLY A 34 -1.38 -14.56 -23.52
N MET A 35 -0.92 -13.79 -22.53
CA MET A 35 -1.52 -13.80 -21.18
C MET A 35 -2.73 -12.88 -21.11
N ALA A 36 -3.69 -13.21 -20.24
CA ALA A 36 -4.85 -12.38 -19.97
C ALA A 36 -4.44 -10.98 -19.45
N LEU A 37 -5.14 -9.95 -19.94
CA LEU A 37 -5.00 -8.58 -19.48
C LEU A 37 -5.76 -8.37 -18.16
N GLU A 38 -5.13 -7.71 -17.21
CA GLU A 38 -5.72 -7.39 -15.90
C GLU A 38 -6.13 -5.91 -15.83
N PRO A 39 -7.23 -5.56 -15.15
CA PRO A 39 -7.63 -4.17 -15.00
C PRO A 39 -6.57 -3.38 -14.22
N ARG A 40 -6.11 -2.27 -14.82
CA ARG A 40 -5.04 -1.40 -14.31
C ARG A 40 -5.44 -0.69 -13.02
N THR A 41 -6.73 -0.46 -12.84
CA THR A 41 -7.30 -0.04 -11.56
C THR A 41 -8.01 -1.23 -10.92
N ALA A 42 -7.51 -1.70 -9.77
CA ALA A 42 -8.33 -2.48 -8.86
C ALA A 42 -9.62 -1.69 -8.61
N SER A 43 -10.79 -2.34 -8.71
CA SER A 43 -12.08 -1.65 -8.63
C SER A 43 -12.13 -0.74 -7.40
N ALA A 44 -11.90 0.56 -7.60
CA ALA A 44 -12.03 1.56 -6.54
C ALA A 44 -13.51 1.83 -6.21
N ALA A 45 -14.43 1.10 -6.85
CA ALA A 45 -15.85 1.10 -6.51
C ALA A 45 -16.14 0.21 -5.29
N GLU A 46 -15.39 -0.88 -5.13
CA GLU A 46 -15.37 -1.68 -3.91
C GLU A 46 -14.36 -1.04 -2.95
N GLY A 47 -14.86 -0.46 -1.85
CA GLY A 47 -14.02 0.09 -0.78
C GLY A 47 -12.99 -0.93 -0.25
N PRO A 48 -12.08 -0.51 0.65
CA PRO A 48 -11.01 -1.36 1.15
C PRO A 48 -11.57 -2.70 1.65
N SER A 49 -11.11 -3.80 1.03
CA SER A 49 -11.59 -5.14 1.36
C SER A 49 -11.32 -5.47 2.84
N ALA A 50 -12.16 -6.33 3.42
CA ALA A 50 -12.04 -6.73 4.82
C ALA A 50 -10.65 -7.31 5.16
N GLU A 51 -10.03 -7.98 4.19
CA GLU A 51 -8.65 -8.48 4.24
C GLU A 51 -7.66 -7.33 4.45
N PHE A 52 -7.70 -6.28 3.61
CA PHE A 52 -6.80 -5.12 3.73
C PHE A 52 -6.96 -4.41 5.06
N VAL A 53 -8.20 -4.27 5.58
CA VAL A 53 -8.47 -3.64 6.88
C VAL A 53 -7.89 -4.48 8.03
N ALA A 54 -8.04 -5.81 7.97
CA ALA A 54 -7.48 -6.72 8.97
C ALA A 54 -5.95 -6.68 8.98
N PHE A 55 -5.30 -6.68 7.80
CA PHE A 55 -3.85 -6.55 7.67
C PHE A 55 -3.36 -5.19 8.19
N THR A 56 -4.05 -4.11 7.83
CA THR A 56 -3.70 -2.75 8.28
C THR A 56 -3.78 -2.64 9.80
N ARG A 57 -4.83 -3.17 10.44
CA ARG A 57 -4.95 -3.16 11.90
C ARG A 57 -3.82 -3.92 12.59
N ARG A 58 -3.44 -5.11 12.07
CA ARG A 58 -2.33 -5.90 12.62
C ARG A 58 -1.00 -5.17 12.48
N LEU A 59 -0.77 -4.52 11.34
CA LEU A 59 0.41 -3.68 11.11
C LEU A 59 0.49 -2.56 12.15
N TRP A 60 -0.61 -1.83 12.37
CA TRP A 60 -0.64 -0.72 13.34
C TRP A 60 -0.47 -1.16 14.80
N VAL A 61 -0.84 -2.39 15.15
CA VAL A 61 -0.56 -2.95 16.47
C VAL A 61 0.91 -3.34 16.62
N ALA A 62 1.55 -3.84 15.55
CA ALA A 62 2.94 -4.28 15.56
C ALA A 62 3.96 -3.13 15.44
N VAL A 63 3.63 -2.06 14.71
CA VAL A 63 4.53 -0.94 14.45
C VAL A 63 5.05 -0.26 15.74
N PRO A 64 4.22 0.08 16.75
CA PRO A 64 4.70 0.76 17.95
C PRO A 64 5.76 -0.01 18.75
N PRO A 65 5.55 -1.29 19.15
CA PRO A 65 6.57 -2.02 19.90
C PRO A 65 7.85 -2.22 19.08
N THR A 66 7.75 -2.46 17.77
CA THR A 66 8.92 -2.54 16.88
C THR A 66 9.66 -1.22 16.81
N ALA A 67 8.97 -0.09 16.71
CA ALA A 67 9.58 1.24 16.69
C ALA A 67 10.30 1.55 18.00
N VAL A 68 9.72 1.19 19.16
CA VAL A 68 10.37 1.33 20.46
C VAL A 68 11.65 0.52 20.53
N LEU A 69 11.60 -0.77 20.13
CA LEU A 69 12.80 -1.62 20.11
C LEU A 69 13.87 -1.09 19.16
N LEU A 70 13.48 -0.62 17.96
CA LEU A 70 14.39 -0.05 16.98
C LEU A 70 15.08 1.22 17.52
N LEU A 71 14.34 2.09 18.20
CA LEU A 71 14.92 3.27 18.83
C LEU A 71 15.88 2.89 19.96
N ILE A 72 15.57 1.87 20.76
CA ILE A 72 16.48 1.41 21.81
C ILE A 72 17.79 0.89 21.21
N THR A 73 17.72 0.04 20.18
CA THR A 73 18.91 -0.65 19.64
C THR A 73 19.75 0.21 18.70
N MET A 74 19.14 1.14 17.96
CA MET A 74 19.81 2.00 16.97
C MET A 74 20.02 3.44 17.47
N SER A 75 19.74 3.73 18.74
CA SER A 75 19.90 5.07 19.34
C SER A 75 21.33 5.61 19.21
N ASP A 76 22.34 4.76 19.32
CA ASP A 76 23.76 5.14 19.26
C ASP A 76 24.21 5.62 17.87
N MET A 77 23.47 5.30 16.80
CA MET A 77 23.78 5.72 15.43
C MET A 77 23.05 7.00 15.00
N LEU A 78 22.15 7.55 15.82
CA LEU A 78 21.42 8.77 15.53
C LEU A 78 22.15 9.99 16.16
N PRO A 79 22.93 10.75 15.36
CA PRO A 79 23.59 11.96 15.87
C PRO A 79 22.54 12.98 16.32
N GLY A 80 22.41 13.18 17.63
CA GLY A 80 21.48 14.15 18.24
C GLY A 80 20.56 13.61 19.33
N VAL A 81 20.42 12.29 19.50
CA VAL A 81 19.64 11.67 20.58
C VAL A 81 20.55 10.92 21.55
N HIS A 82 21.35 11.66 22.33
CA HIS A 82 22.22 11.08 23.37
C HIS A 82 21.39 10.53 24.55
N PHE A 83 20.77 9.36 24.38
CA PHE A 83 20.02 8.64 25.42
C PHE A 83 20.91 8.25 26.62
N GLN A 84 22.23 8.07 26.40
CA GLN A 84 23.22 7.87 27.47
C GLN A 84 23.29 9.03 28.47
N ARG A 85 22.94 10.27 28.11
CA ARG A 85 22.95 11.40 29.07
C ARG A 85 21.83 11.29 30.10
N TRP A 86 20.73 10.61 29.76
CA TRP A 86 19.60 10.39 30.67
C TRP A 86 19.83 9.18 31.58
N LEU A 87 20.43 8.10 31.07
CA LEU A 87 20.77 6.92 31.88
C LEU A 87 22.01 7.14 32.78
N GLY A 88 22.95 7.99 32.38
CA GLY A 88 24.11 8.34 33.20
C GLY A 88 23.78 9.09 34.50
N THR A 89 22.63 9.77 34.58
CA THR A 89 22.13 10.39 35.82
C THR A 89 21.34 9.44 36.71
N ALA A 90 20.94 8.26 36.21
CA ALA A 90 20.16 7.29 36.98
C ALA A 90 21.03 6.21 37.67
N TYR A 91 22.28 6.03 37.21
CA TYR A 91 23.25 5.05 37.75
C TYR A 91 24.56 5.70 38.24
N GLY A 92 24.56 7.02 38.46
CA GLY A 92 25.69 7.80 38.98
C GLY A 92 25.38 8.38 40.36
#